data_AF-A0A640NXS5-F1
#
_entry.id   AF-A0A640NXS5-F1
#
_cell.length_a   1.000
_cell.length_b   1.000
_cell.length_c   1.000
_cell.angle_alpha   90.00
_cell.angle_beta   90.00
_cell.angle_gamma   90.00
#
_symmetry.space_group_name_H-M   'P 1'
#
loop_
_entity.id
_entity.type
_entity.pdbx_description
1 polymer ?
#
loop_
_entity_poly.entity_id
_entity_poly.type
_entity_poly.pdbx_seq_one_letter_code
_entity_poly.pdbx_strand_id
1 'polypeptide(L)'
;MSQRFTEEFKIQAVKQVTDQGYSVASVSERLGVTSSSLYNWIKAYGPDSEEHRQSQEQSDRIKQLEKELKRVTMERDILKEATVFFAGESKKNMRS
;
A
#
# COMPACT_ATOMS: atom_id res chain seq x y z
N MET A 1 14.18 34.21 -7.32
CA MET A 1 14.77 32.85 -7.33
C MET A 1 13.72 31.89 -6.79
N SER A 2 13.38 30.83 -7.53
CA SER A 2 12.44 29.82 -7.06
C SER A 2 13.14 28.97 -5.98
N GLN A 3 12.72 29.09 -4.72
CA GLN A 3 13.16 28.20 -3.65
C GLN A 3 12.72 26.77 -4.01
N ARG A 4 13.66 25.87 -4.26
CA ARG A 4 13.36 24.45 -4.50
C ARG A 4 13.19 23.76 -3.15
N PHE A 5 11.94 23.58 -2.75
CA PHE A 5 11.60 22.70 -1.63
C PHE A 5 11.81 21.24 -2.02
N THR A 6 12.30 20.43 -1.09
CA THR A 6 12.40 18.98 -1.27
C THR A 6 11.02 18.36 -1.37
N GLU A 7 10.96 17.17 -1.94
CA GLU A 7 9.70 16.44 -2.09
C GLU A 7 9.10 16.09 -0.73
N GLU A 8 9.92 15.64 0.20
CA GLU A 8 9.51 15.29 1.56
C GLU A 8 8.87 16.49 2.26
N PHE A 9 9.45 17.68 2.08
CA PHE A 9 8.88 18.91 2.64
C PHE A 9 7.48 19.20 2.08
N LYS A 10 7.31 19.08 0.76
CA LYS A 10 6.01 19.30 0.11
C LYS A 10 4.98 18.29 0.58
N ILE A 11 5.35 17.02 0.67
CA ILE A 11 4.48 15.95 1.17
C ILE A 11 4.04 16.24 2.61
N GLN A 12 4.96 16.64 3.49
CA GLN A 12 4.61 16.99 4.87
C GLN A 12 3.69 18.21 4.96
N ALA A 13 3.89 19.22 4.10
CA ALA A 13 2.99 20.36 4.01
C ALA A 13 1.58 19.95 3.55
N VAL A 14 1.48 19.04 2.59
CA VAL A 14 0.19 18.50 2.12
C VAL A 14 -0.51 17.71 3.24
N LYS A 15 0.21 16.87 3.97
CA LYS A 15 -0.34 16.09 5.10
C LYS A 15 -0.93 16.94 6.21
N GLN A 16 -0.39 18.15 6.44
CA GLN A 16 -0.98 19.08 7.40
C GLN A 16 -2.39 19.53 6.98
N VAL A 17 -2.65 19.64 5.68
CA VAL A 17 -3.96 20.02 5.15
C VAL A 17 -4.88 18.79 5.07
N THR A 18 -4.39 17.67 4.54
CA THR A 18 -5.21 16.50 4.23
C THR A 18 -5.51 15.64 5.46
N ASP A 19 -4.50 15.38 6.28
CA ASP A 19 -4.59 14.41 7.38
C ASP A 19 -4.90 15.12 8.70
N GLN A 20 -4.35 16.32 8.89
CA GLN A 20 -4.49 17.11 10.13
C GLN A 20 -5.59 18.19 10.02
N GLY A 21 -6.16 18.40 8.84
CA GLY A 21 -7.31 19.29 8.62
C GLY A 21 -7.02 20.79 8.75
N TYR A 22 -5.75 21.22 8.72
CA TYR A 22 -5.43 22.64 8.75
C TYR A 22 -5.82 23.34 7.43
N SER A 23 -6.18 24.62 7.52
CA SER A 23 -6.49 25.40 6.32
C SER A 23 -5.22 25.68 5.50
N VAL A 24 -5.38 25.72 4.17
CA VAL A 24 -4.30 26.07 3.24
C VAL A 24 -3.70 27.43 3.61
N ALA A 25 -4.52 28.41 4.01
CA ALA A 25 -4.05 29.73 4.43
C ALA A 25 -3.11 29.65 5.65
N SER A 26 -3.51 28.96 6.71
CA SER A 26 -2.71 28.83 7.93
C SER A 26 -1.39 28.09 7.69
N VAL A 27 -1.42 27.01 6.91
CA VAL A 27 -0.21 26.24 6.57
C VAL A 27 0.72 27.06 5.67
N SER A 28 0.18 27.79 4.70
CA SER A 28 0.97 28.66 3.80
C SER A 28 1.71 29.75 4.56
N GLU A 29 1.02 30.42 5.48
CA GLU A 29 1.58 31.47 6.33
C GLU A 29 2.69 30.92 7.24
N ARG A 30 2.42 29.81 7.94
CA ARG A 30 3.40 29.17 8.84
C ARG A 30 4.66 28.69 8.13
N LEU A 31 4.52 28.17 6.90
CA LEU A 31 5.64 27.65 6.11
C LEU A 31 6.33 28.73 5.26
N GLY A 32 5.80 29.97 5.22
CA GLY A 32 6.34 31.06 4.40
C GLY A 32 6.23 30.80 2.90
N VAL A 33 5.19 30.09 2.46
CA VAL A 33 4.94 29.75 1.04
C VAL A 33 3.65 30.41 0.55
N THR A 34 3.50 30.54 -0.76
CA THR A 34 2.24 31.03 -1.33
C THR A 34 1.17 29.94 -1.27
N SER A 35 -0.09 30.33 -1.06
CA SER A 35 -1.21 29.38 -1.11
C SER A 35 -1.34 28.68 -2.46
N SER A 36 -0.99 29.36 -3.55
CA SER A 36 -0.92 28.76 -4.89
C SER A 36 0.08 27.60 -4.95
N SER A 37 1.28 27.78 -4.37
CA SER A 37 2.27 26.70 -4.28
C SER A 37 1.73 25.51 -3.50
N LEU A 38 1.05 25.77 -2.37
CA LEU A 38 0.50 24.71 -1.55
C LEU A 38 -0.65 23.96 -2.25
N TYR A 39 -1.54 24.65 -2.97
CA TYR A 39 -2.56 23.99 -3.80
C TYR A 39 -1.95 23.12 -4.90
N ASN A 40 -0.88 23.58 -5.54
CA ASN A 40 -0.18 22.77 -6.55
C ASN A 40 0.44 21.51 -5.94
N TRP A 41 0.97 21.59 -4.71
CA TRP A 41 1.49 20.43 -4.01
C TRP A 41 0.37 19.48 -3.59
N ILE A 42 -0.78 19.98 -3.12
CA ILE A 42 -1.95 19.15 -2.81
C ILE A 42 -2.42 18.39 -4.05
N LYS A 43 -2.44 19.04 -5.22
CA LYS A 43 -2.80 18.37 -6.47
C LYS A 43 -1.81 17.27 -6.86
N ALA A 44 -0.52 17.47 -6.60
CA ALA A 44 0.54 16.53 -6.97
C ALA A 44 0.69 15.37 -5.98
N TYR A 45 0.54 15.62 -4.68
CA TYR A 45 0.89 14.68 -3.61
C TYR A 45 -0.28 14.35 -2.67
N GLY A 46 -1.45 14.95 -2.89
CA GLY A 46 -2.64 14.70 -2.08
C GLY A 46 -3.36 13.40 -2.46
N PRO A 47 -4.44 13.06 -1.73
CA PRO A 47 -5.20 11.82 -1.92
C PRO A 47 -5.76 11.64 -3.34
N ASP A 48 -6.08 12.74 -4.01
CA ASP A 48 -6.64 12.73 -5.37
C ASP A 48 -5.57 12.72 -6.47
N SER A 49 -4.28 12.69 -6.10
CA SER A 49 -3.22 12.65 -7.11
C SER A 49 -3.19 11.29 -7.82
N GLU A 50 -2.92 11.30 -9.12
CA GLU A 50 -2.85 10.07 -9.91
C GLU A 50 -1.78 9.10 -9.37
N GLU A 51 -0.66 9.63 -8.88
CA GLU A 51 0.40 8.84 -8.26
C GLU A 51 -0.06 8.18 -6.95
N HIS A 52 -0.81 8.90 -6.11
CA HIS A 52 -1.38 8.34 -4.89
C HIS A 52 -2.39 7.23 -5.21
N ARG A 53 -3.28 7.48 -6.18
CA ARG A 53 -4.27 6.50 -6.64
C ARG A 53 -3.61 5.24 -7.22
N GLN A 54 -2.59 5.39 -8.06
CA GLN A 54 -1.84 4.27 -8.61
C GLN A 54 -1.11 3.47 -7.53
N SER A 55 -0.49 4.16 -6.56
CA SER A 55 0.17 3.51 -5.42
C SER A 55 -0.82 2.71 -4.57
N GLN A 56 -2.02 3.25 -4.35
CA GLN A 56 -3.07 2.57 -3.60
C GLN A 56 -3.59 1.33 -4.36
N GLU A 57 -3.85 1.46 -5.66
CA GLU A 57 -4.27 0.34 -6.52
C GLU A 57 -3.22 -0.78 -6.53
N GLN A 58 -1.93 -0.43 -6.66
CA GLN A 58 -0.83 -1.38 -6.58
C GLN A 58 -0.78 -2.08 -5.21
N SER A 59 -0.94 -1.34 -4.12
CA SER A 59 -0.97 -1.92 -2.77
C SER A 59 -2.11 -2.93 -2.60
N ASP A 60 -3.30 -2.60 -3.08
CA ASP A 60 -4.47 -3.49 -2.97
C ASP A 60 -4.33 -4.73 -3.87
N ARG A 61 -3.71 -4.57 -5.04
CA ARG A 61 -3.34 -5.69 -5.91
C ARG A 61 -2.34 -6.63 -5.24
N ILE A 62 -1.32 -6.10 -4.57
CA ILE A 62 -0.34 -6.89 -3.82
C ILE A 62 -1.04 -7.70 -2.72
N LYS A 63 -1.88 -7.06 -1.90
CA LYS A 63 -2.64 -7.75 -0.84
C LYS A 63 -3.51 -8.88 -1.39
N GLN A 64 -4.17 -8.66 -2.54
CA GLN A 64 -4.97 -9.68 -3.20
C GLN A 64 -4.10 -10.87 -3.64
N LEU A 65 -2.96 -10.60 -4.26
CA LEU A 65 -2.03 -11.62 -4.71
C LEU A 65 -1.43 -12.41 -3.53
N GLU A 66 -1.06 -11.76 -2.44
CA GLU A 66 -0.57 -12.43 -1.23
C GLU A 66 -1.62 -13.36 -0.62
N LYS A 67 -2.89 -12.94 -0.60
CA LYS A 67 -4.01 -13.76 -0.13
C LYS A 67 -4.21 -15.00 -1.01
N GLU A 68 -4.15 -14.82 -2.33
CA GLU A 68 -4.27 -15.92 -3.27
C GLU A 68 -3.09 -16.88 -3.17
N LEU A 69 -1.87 -16.36 -3.09
CA LEU A 69 -0.65 -17.14 -2.90
C LEU A 69 -0.73 -17.99 -1.63
N LYS A 70 -1.21 -17.41 -0.52
CA LYS A 70 -1.45 -18.15 0.73
C LYS A 70 -2.47 -19.26 0.53
N ARG A 71 -3.59 -18.99 -0.13
CA ARG A 71 -4.63 -20.00 -0.41
C ARG A 71 -4.08 -21.18 -1.20
N VAL A 72 -3.44 -20.92 -2.35
CA VAL A 72 -2.92 -21.99 -3.21
C VAL A 72 -1.78 -22.77 -2.55
N THR A 73 -0.98 -22.10 -1.71
CA THR A 73 0.07 -22.76 -0.93
C THR A 73 -0.53 -23.75 0.07
N MET A 74 -1.57 -23.35 0.80
CA MET A 74 -2.28 -24.23 1.74
C MET A 74 -2.94 -25.42 1.02
N GLU A 75 -3.61 -25.18 -0.11
CA GLU A 75 -4.22 -26.24 -0.92
C GLU A 75 -3.19 -27.29 -1.38
N ARG A 76 -2.04 -26.81 -1.88
CA ARG A 76 -0.92 -27.67 -2.26
C ARG A 76 -0.42 -28.50 -1.07
N ASP A 77 -0.28 -27.87 0.09
CA ASP A 77 0.27 -28.54 1.27
C ASP A 77 -0.69 -29.59 1.81
N ILE A 78 -1.99 -29.30 1.87
CA ILE A 78 -3.04 -30.28 2.21
C ILE A 78 -2.98 -31.49 1.27
N LEU A 79 -2.84 -31.25 -0.03
CA LEU A 79 -2.75 -32.34 -1.01
C LEU A 79 -1.50 -33.20 -0.79
N LYS A 80 -0.35 -32.58 -0.49
CA LYS A 80 0.88 -33.31 -0.15
C LYS A 80 0.69 -34.17 1.10
N GLU A 81 0.15 -33.61 2.17
CA GLU A 81 -0.12 -34.37 3.40
C GLU A 81 -1.08 -35.53 3.15
N ALA A 82 -2.15 -35.32 2.37
CA ALA A 82 -3.08 -36.38 2.00
C ALA A 82 -2.38 -37.50 1.21
N THR A 83 -1.54 -37.18 0.23
CA THR A 83 -0.80 -38.19 -0.54
C THR A 83 0.14 -39.03 0.33
N VAL A 84 0.82 -38.41 1.29
CA VAL A 84 1.67 -39.12 2.26
C VAL A 84 0.82 -40.04 3.13
N PHE A 85 -0.31 -39.55 3.65
CA PHE A 85 -1.23 -40.34 4.47
C PHE A 85 -1.74 -41.59 3.72
N PHE A 86 -2.27 -41.41 2.51
CA PHE A 86 -2.80 -42.53 1.71
C PHE A 86 -1.72 -43.54 1.30
N ALA A 87 -0.51 -43.09 1.00
CA ALA A 87 0.62 -43.99 0.73
C ALA A 87 1.02 -44.81 1.97
N GLY A 88 0.92 -44.22 3.17
CA GLY A 88 1.13 -44.92 4.44
C GLY A 88 0.09 -46.01 4.70
N GLU A 89 -1.20 -45.67 4.57
CA GLU A 89 -2.32 -46.61 4.77
C GLU A 89 -2.25 -47.81 3.82
N SER A 90 -1.91 -47.57 2.55
CA SER A 90 -1.75 -48.64 1.54
C SER A 90 -0.67 -49.66 1.93
N LYS A 91 0.47 -49.18 2.47
CA LYS A 91 1.57 -50.05 2.93
C LYS A 91 1.22 -50.85 4.18
N LYS A 92 0.41 -50.29 5.07
CA LYS A 92 -0.05 -50.97 6.29
C LYS A 92 -1.00 -52.12 5.97
N ASN A 93 -1.94 -51.89 5.05
CA ASN A 93 -2.89 -52.92 4.61
C ASN A 93 -2.21 -54.08 3.85
N MET A 94 -1.11 -53.84 3.13
CA MET A 94 -0.34 -54.91 2.46
C MET A 94 0.53 -55.77 3.40
N ARG A 95 0.70 -55.36 4.66
CA ARG A 95 1.55 -56.05 5.66
C ARG A 95 0.75 -56.86 6.68
N SER A 96 -0.58 -56.77 6.64
CA SER A 96 -1.50 -57.55 7.48
C SER A 96 -2.02 -58.76 6.73
#